data_AF-A0A8T5BSL7-F1
#
_entry.id   AF-A0A8T5BSL7-F1
#
_cell.length_a   1.000
_cell.length_b   1.000
_cell.length_c   1.000
_cell.angle_alpha   90.00
_cell.angle_beta   90.00
_cell.angle_gamma   90.00
#
_symmetry.space_group_name_H-M   'P 1'
#
loop_
_entity.id
_entity.type
_entity.pdbx_description
1 polymer ?
#
loop_
_entity_poly.entity_id
_entity_poly.type
_entity_poly.pdbx_seq_one_letter_code
_entity_poly.pdbx_strand_id
1 'polypeptide(L)' 'IGDAEFTFKVAGDDFVLQSGWTMLVYVVKPANIMIYDLGTPVRITVATAQGVYCIETNVKAAS' A
#
# COMPACT_ATOMS: atom_id res chain seq x y z
N ILE A 1 7.58 14.78 -4.72
CA ILE A 1 6.90 13.80 -5.60
C ILE A 1 7.10 14.34 -7.02
N GLY A 2 7.99 13.71 -7.77
CA GLY A 2 9.09 14.37 -8.49
C GLY A 2 10.41 13.99 -7.81
N ASP A 3 11.49 13.82 -8.62
CA ASP A 3 12.90 13.36 -8.46
C ASP A 3 13.56 13.07 -7.08
N ALA A 4 12.81 13.00 -5.99
CA ALA A 4 13.31 12.67 -4.67
C ALA A 4 13.52 11.15 -4.55
N GLU A 5 14.75 10.73 -4.26
CA GLU A 5 15.07 9.35 -3.91
C GLU A 5 14.55 9.01 -2.50
N PHE A 6 13.75 7.94 -2.41
CA PHE A 6 13.30 7.37 -1.14
C PHE A 6 13.99 6.02 -0.94
N THR A 7 14.73 5.87 0.17
CA THR A 7 15.27 4.57 0.56
C THR A 7 14.24 3.84 1.43
N PHE A 8 13.61 2.81 0.88
CA PHE A 8 12.70 1.95 1.62
C PHE A 8 13.50 0.93 2.47
N LYS A 9 13.17 0.84 3.76
CA LYS A 9 13.70 -0.19 4.66
C LYS A 9 12.55 -1.02 5.20
N VAL A 10 12.76 -2.32 5.32
CA VAL A 10 11.80 -3.20 5.99
C VAL A 10 11.71 -2.76 7.46
N ALA A 11 10.49 -2.49 7.93
CA ALA A 11 10.26 -2.21 9.35
C ALA A 11 10.45 -3.50 10.16
N GLY A 12 11.22 -3.44 11.24
CA GLY A 12 11.45 -4.58 12.13
C GLY A 12 10.39 -4.74 13.22
N ASP A 13 9.69 -3.66 13.56
CA ASP A 13 8.74 -3.55 14.67
C ASP A 13 7.51 -2.70 14.27
N ASP A 14 6.59 -2.52 15.20
CA ASP A 14 5.40 -1.67 15.04
C ASP A 14 5.76 -0.24 14.63
N PHE A 15 5.12 0.26 13.58
CA PHE A 15 5.33 1.61 13.06
C PHE A 15 4.19 2.55 13.49
N VAL A 16 4.52 3.58 14.27
CA VAL A 16 3.55 4.61 14.69
C VAL A 16 3.49 5.72 13.63
N LEU A 17 2.35 5.83 12.95
CA LEU A 17 2.09 6.93 12.02
C LEU A 17 1.70 8.19 12.78
N GLN A 18 2.53 9.24 12.68
CA GLN A 18 2.28 10.51 13.36
C GLN A 18 1.12 11.29 12.74
N SER A 19 0.47 12.14 13.53
CA SER A 19 -0.62 13.00 13.06
C SER A 19 -0.16 13.88 11.89
N GLY A 20 -0.92 13.88 10.79
CA GLY A 20 -0.63 14.65 9.59
C GLY A 20 0.32 13.96 8.59
N TRP A 21 0.78 12.75 8.88
CA TRP A 21 1.65 11.99 7.97
C TRP A 21 0.84 11.05 7.08
N THR A 22 1.42 10.71 5.92
CA THR A 22 0.85 9.75 4.96
C THR A 22 1.75 8.52 4.89
N MET A 23 1.15 7.34 4.88
CA MET A 23 1.84 6.07 4.65
C MET A 23 1.73 5.67 3.17
N LEU A 24 2.86 5.28 2.57
CA LEU A 24 2.91 4.67 1.24
C LEU A 24 3.38 3.22 1.38
N VAL A 25 2.56 2.28 0.91
CA VAL A 25 2.88 0.85 0.96
C VAL A 25 3.30 0.38 -0.43
N TYR A 26 4.50 -0.18 -0.52
CA TYR A 26 5.00 -0.81 -1.75
C TYR A 26 5.18 -2.30 -1.51
N VAL A 27 4.44 -3.12 -2.27
CA VAL A 27 4.50 -4.58 -2.18
C VAL A 27 5.35 -5.10 -3.33
N VAL A 28 6.52 -5.66 -2.99
CA VAL A 28 7.37 -6.32 -3.98
C VAL A 28 6.76 -7.68 -4.32
N LYS A 29 6.44 -7.90 -5.61
CA LYS A 29 5.89 -9.16 -6.15
C LYS A 29 4.61 -9.62 -5.43
N PRO A 30 3.46 -8.97 -5.65
CA PRO A 30 2.19 -9.50 -5.19
C PRO A 30 1.89 -10.83 -5.89
N ALA A 31 1.62 -11.90 -5.13
CA ALA A 31 1.47 -13.25 -5.70
C ALA A 31 0.27 -13.39 -6.65
N ASN A 32 -0.85 -12.75 -6.33
CA ASN A 32 -2.14 -12.92 -7.01
C ASN A 32 -2.66 -11.63 -7.66
N ILE A 33 -1.79 -10.65 -7.94
CA ILE A 33 -2.16 -9.44 -8.68
C ILE A 33 -1.22 -9.33 -9.87
N MET A 34 -1.72 -9.66 -11.05
CA MET A 34 -0.98 -9.72 -12.30
C MET A 34 -1.53 -8.70 -13.31
N ILE A 35 -0.86 -8.56 -14.46
CA ILE A 35 -1.27 -7.63 -15.53
C ILE A 35 -2.69 -7.90 -16.03
N TYR A 36 -3.15 -9.16 -15.97
CA TYR A 36 -4.50 -9.54 -16.37
C TYR A 36 -5.60 -9.10 -15.39
N ASP A 37 -5.25 -8.69 -14.18
CA ASP A 37 -6.20 -8.21 -13.17
C ASP A 37 -6.54 -6.71 -13.35
N LEU A 38 -6.09 -6.08 -14.44
CA LEU A 38 -6.39 -4.68 -14.72
C LEU A 38 -7.90 -4.43 -14.80
N GLY A 39 -8.39 -3.49 -13.98
CA GLY A 39 -9.83 -3.21 -13.88
C GLY A 39 -10.59 -4.13 -12.91
N THR A 40 -9.97 -5.19 -12.40
CA THR A 40 -10.55 -6.03 -11.34
C THR A 40 -10.49 -5.28 -10.01
N PRO A 41 -11.58 -5.27 -9.21
CA PRO A 41 -11.56 -4.69 -7.88
C PRO A 41 -10.72 -5.57 -6.94
N VAL A 42 -9.81 -4.94 -6.22
CA VAL A 42 -9.04 -5.55 -5.13
C VAL A 42 -9.44 -4.91 -3.82
N ARG A 43 -9.40 -5.71 -2.76
CA ARG A 43 -9.70 -5.28 -1.39
C ARG A 43 -8.40 -5.08 -0.61
N ILE A 44 -8.26 -3.93 0.02
CA ILE A 44 -7.17 -3.62 0.93
C ILE A 44 -7.75 -3.51 2.34
N THR A 45 -7.26 -4.35 3.25
CA THR A 45 -7.63 -4.33 4.66
C THR A 45 -6.43 -3.88 5.48
N VAL A 46 -6.59 -2.79 6.22
CA VAL A 46 -5.58 -2.22 7.11
C VAL A 46 -6.07 -2.38 8.54
N ALA A 47 -5.40 -3.23 9.31
CA ALA A 47 -5.62 -3.37 10.74
C ALA A 47 -4.64 -2.48 11.51
N THR A 48 -5.16 -1.71 12.44
CA THR A 48 -4.41 -0.88 13.38
C THR A 48 -4.79 -1.27 14.80
N ALA A 49 -4.06 -0.79 15.80
CA ALA A 49 -4.41 -1.02 17.21
C ALA A 49 -5.80 -0.49 17.60
N GLN A 50 -6.36 0.46 16.85
CA GLN A 50 -7.65 1.11 17.17
C GLN A 50 -8.83 0.58 16.34
N GLY A 51 -8.56 -0.20 15.29
CA GLY A 51 -9.61 -0.70 14.40
C GLY A 51 -9.11 -1.22 13.05
N VAL A 52 -10.05 -1.76 12.28
CA VAL A 52 -9.82 -2.34 10.96
C VAL A 52 -10.55 -1.50 9.90
N TYR A 53 -9.81 -1.10 8.87
CA TYR A 53 -10.31 -0.31 7.75
C TYR A 53 -10.25 -1.14 6.48
N CYS A 54 -11.30 -1.08 5.66
CA CYS A 54 -11.40 -1.84 4.42
C CYS A 54 -11.80 -0.91 3.28
N ILE A 55 -11.00 -0.91 2.21
CA ILE A 55 -11.30 -0.19 0.98
C ILE A 55 -11.22 -1.14 -0.20
N GLU A 56 -12.05 -0.91 -1.21
CA GLU A 56 -11.95 -1.57 -2.50
C GLU A 56 -11.52 -0.56 -3.55
N THR A 57 -10.60 -0.97 -4.41
CA THR A 57 -10.08 -0.14 -5.49
C THR A 57 -9.74 -1.00 -6.70
N ASN A 58 -9.78 -0.41 -7.89
CA ASN A 58 -9.45 -1.13 -9.12
C ASN A 58 -7.93 -1.16 -9.32
N VAL A 59 -7.42 -2.28 -9.81
CA VAL A 59 -6.02 -2.38 -10.26
C VAL A 59 -5.81 -1.45 -11.46
N LYS A 60 -4.75 -0.65 -11.40
CA LYS A 60 -4.34 0.30 -12.44
C LYS A 60 -2.85 0.12 -12.75
N ALA A 61 -2.48 0.29 -14.01
CA ALA A 61 -1.08 0.36 -14.42
C ALA A 61 -0.50 1.74 -14.08
N ALA A 62 0.77 1.78 -13.66
CA ALA A 62 1.54 3.02 -13.62
C ALA A 62 2.01 3.34 -15.06
N SER A 63 1.73 4.56 -15.54
CA SER A 63 2.18 5.07 -16.84
C SER A 63 3.52 5.78 -16.73
#